data_AF-A0A962I3I6-F1
#
_entry.id   AF-A0A962I3I6-F1
#
_cell.length_a   1.000
_cell.length_b   1.000
_cell.length_c   1.000
_cell.angle_alpha   90.00
_cell.angle_beta   90.00
_cell.angle_gamma   90.00
#
_symmetry.space_group_name_H-M   'P 1'
#
loop_
_entity.id
_entity.type
_entity.pdbx_description
1 polymer ?
#
loop_
_entity_poly.entity_id
_entity_poly.type
_entity_poly.pdbx_seq_one_letter_code
_entity_poly.pdbx_strand_id
1 'polypeptide(L)'
;ITKTDGVASAIPGGSVTYTITASNAGTDPVVGATVADTFPASLTCSWTCVGAGGGTCTAAGSGNINDPVVLPAGGSVTYTASCAIAASATGTLANTATVSSTDPDPNPGNNSATDSDTLTPQADVSITKTDGVATVVAGGSTTYTITASNAGPSNAPGSTVADTFPASLTCTWTCVGAGGGLCTAAGAGNIIDPV
;
A
#
# COMPACT_ATOMS: atom_id res chain seq x y z
N ILE A 1 14.66 -2.27 20.87
CA ILE A 1 14.01 -2.83 19.66
C ILE A 1 14.51 -2.09 18.42
N THR A 2 14.59 -2.75 17.27
CA THR A 2 14.88 -2.12 15.97
C THR A 2 13.82 -2.50 14.95
N LYS A 3 13.66 -1.66 13.93
CA LYS A 3 12.72 -1.87 12.83
C LYS A 3 13.27 -1.21 11.57
N THR A 4 13.21 -1.92 10.44
CA THR A 4 13.52 -1.37 9.12
C THR A 4 12.98 -2.29 8.02
N ASP A 5 12.63 -1.75 6.87
CA ASP A 5 12.43 -2.50 5.62
C ASP A 5 13.64 -2.46 4.67
N GLY A 6 14.67 -1.69 5.02
CA GLY A 6 15.89 -1.50 4.25
C GLY A 6 15.80 -0.48 3.11
N VAL A 7 14.68 0.23 2.96
CA VAL A 7 14.52 1.31 1.96
C VAL A 7 14.15 2.63 2.65
N ALA A 8 13.99 3.68 1.84
CA ALA A 8 13.51 4.99 2.30
C ALA A 8 12.30 5.47 1.48
N SER A 9 11.83 4.62 0.56
CA SER A 9 10.75 4.91 -0.36
C SER A 9 10.08 3.64 -0.84
N ALA A 10 8.77 3.69 -1.01
CA ALA A 10 7.98 2.59 -1.54
C ALA A 10 6.95 3.08 -2.56
N ILE A 11 6.47 2.17 -3.41
CA ILE A 11 5.48 2.47 -4.45
C ILE A 11 4.12 1.92 -3.98
N PRO A 12 3.09 2.77 -3.84
CA PRO A 12 1.71 2.34 -3.59
C PRO A 12 1.24 1.28 -4.60
N GLY A 13 0.57 0.24 -4.13
CA GLY A 13 0.18 -0.93 -4.92
C GLY A 13 1.26 -2.00 -5.04
N GLY A 14 2.48 -1.69 -4.58
CA GLY A 14 3.55 -2.67 -4.38
C GLY A 14 3.47 -3.34 -3.00
N SER A 15 4.63 -3.82 -2.53
CA SER A 15 4.77 -4.46 -1.22
C SER A 15 6.05 -4.00 -0.53
N VAL A 16 6.06 -4.13 0.80
CA VAL A 16 7.20 -3.85 1.69
C VAL A 16 7.41 -5.03 2.64
N THR A 17 8.64 -5.28 3.07
CA THR A 17 8.94 -6.30 4.08
C THR A 17 9.73 -5.70 5.22
N TYR A 18 9.12 -5.60 6.41
CA TYR A 18 9.78 -5.14 7.62
C TYR A 18 10.53 -6.26 8.33
N THR A 19 11.71 -5.94 8.84
CA THR A 19 12.44 -6.72 9.84
C THR A 19 12.37 -5.98 11.17
N ILE A 20 11.82 -6.61 12.20
CA ILE A 20 11.68 -6.06 13.55
C ILE A 20 12.45 -6.96 14.50
N THR A 21 13.39 -6.43 15.29
CA THR A 21 14.15 -7.23 16.26
C THR A 21 14.03 -6.65 17.66
N ALA A 22 13.50 -7.45 18.59
CA ALA A 22 13.52 -7.15 20.02
C ALA A 22 14.56 -8.03 20.70
N SER A 23 15.41 -7.43 21.53
CA SER A 23 16.54 -8.10 22.19
C SER A 23 16.65 -7.65 23.64
N ASN A 24 17.05 -8.57 24.52
CA ASN A 24 17.36 -8.25 25.90
C ASN A 24 18.89 -8.16 26.08
N ALA A 25 19.38 -6.94 26.30
CA ALA A 25 20.79 -6.66 26.58
C ALA A 25 21.11 -6.65 28.09
N GLY A 26 20.12 -6.86 28.94
CA GLY A 26 20.28 -6.99 30.38
C GLY A 26 20.88 -8.32 30.80
N THR A 27 21.20 -8.43 32.09
CA THR A 27 21.79 -9.65 32.68
C THR A 27 20.74 -10.68 33.08
N ASP A 28 19.49 -10.25 33.25
CA ASP A 28 18.40 -11.09 33.75
C ASP A 28 17.41 -11.44 32.62
N PRO A 29 16.85 -12.65 32.60
CA PRO A 29 15.84 -13.03 31.61
C PRO A 29 14.54 -12.29 31.83
N VAL A 30 13.90 -11.85 30.74
CA VAL A 30 12.57 -11.21 30.77
C VAL A 30 11.54 -12.21 30.25
N VAL A 31 10.55 -12.54 31.08
CA VAL A 31 9.45 -13.45 30.73
C VAL A 31 8.17 -12.64 30.64
N GLY A 32 7.44 -12.76 29.53
CA GLY A 32 6.18 -12.04 29.33
C GLY A 32 6.38 -10.58 28.88
N ALA A 33 7.52 -10.27 28.26
CA ALA A 33 7.61 -9.07 27.45
C ALA A 33 6.58 -9.13 26.31
N THR A 34 6.13 -7.99 25.81
CA THR A 34 5.21 -7.93 24.67
C THR A 34 5.85 -7.10 23.57
N VAL A 35 5.96 -7.68 22.37
CA VAL A 35 6.28 -6.93 21.15
C VAL A 35 4.97 -6.52 20.50
N ALA A 36 4.83 -5.23 20.19
CA ALA A 36 3.64 -4.70 19.54
C ALA A 36 4.02 -3.88 18.30
N ASP A 37 3.23 -4.03 17.22
CA ASP A 37 3.34 -3.26 15.99
C ASP A 37 1.93 -3.11 15.40
N THR A 38 1.45 -1.87 15.36
CA THR A 38 0.21 -1.54 14.68
C THR A 38 0.55 -1.02 13.30
N PHE A 39 0.41 -1.88 12.29
CA PHE A 39 0.72 -1.51 10.93
C PHE A 39 -0.21 -0.38 10.45
N PRO A 40 0.30 0.59 9.68
CA PRO A 40 -0.52 1.60 9.04
C PRO A 40 -1.69 0.99 8.28
N ALA A 41 -2.86 1.65 8.30
CA ALA A 41 -4.08 1.15 7.66
C ALA A 41 -3.96 0.98 6.13
N SER A 42 -2.95 1.61 5.52
CA SER A 42 -2.59 1.42 4.11
C SER A 42 -1.88 0.09 3.85
N LEU A 43 -1.55 -0.69 4.88
CA LEU A 43 -0.88 -1.97 4.77
C LEU A 43 -1.81 -3.15 5.09
N THR A 44 -1.63 -4.24 4.35
CA THR A 44 -2.17 -5.56 4.71
C THR A 44 -1.01 -6.52 4.89
N CYS A 45 -0.77 -6.96 6.13
CA CYS A 45 0.45 -7.68 6.49
C CYS A 45 0.21 -9.13 6.94
N SER A 46 1.21 -9.96 6.69
CA SER A 46 1.43 -11.24 7.36
C SER A 46 2.86 -11.26 7.89
N TRP A 47 3.10 -12.00 8.99
CA TRP A 47 4.40 -12.00 9.63
C TRP A 47 4.79 -13.38 10.15
N THR A 48 6.09 -13.59 10.25
CA THR A 48 6.71 -14.74 10.93
C THR A 48 7.63 -14.23 12.02
N CYS A 49 7.93 -15.07 13.01
CA CYS A 49 8.90 -14.75 14.05
C CYS A 49 9.83 -15.93 14.34
N VAL A 50 11.10 -15.61 14.56
CA VAL A 50 12.14 -16.55 14.96
C VAL A 50 12.87 -16.02 16.18
N GLY A 51 13.06 -16.88 17.18
CA GLY A 51 13.87 -16.58 18.35
C GLY A 51 15.34 -16.97 18.19
N ALA A 52 16.23 -16.24 18.86
CA ALA A 52 17.65 -16.53 18.97
C ALA A 52 18.13 -16.38 20.42
N GLY A 53 19.21 -17.08 20.80
CA GLY A 53 19.72 -17.05 22.18
C GLY A 53 18.70 -17.54 23.22
N GLY A 54 17.80 -18.45 22.83
CA GLY A 54 16.72 -18.96 23.68
C GLY A 54 15.47 -18.06 23.72
N GLY A 55 15.43 -16.96 22.97
CA GLY A 55 14.22 -16.16 22.81
C GLY A 55 13.09 -16.99 22.18
N THR A 56 11.84 -16.71 22.56
CA THR A 56 10.66 -17.39 22.02
C THR A 56 9.56 -16.40 21.70
N CYS A 57 8.86 -16.64 20.59
CA CYS A 57 7.73 -15.85 20.11
C CYS A 57 6.72 -16.76 19.40
N THR A 58 5.55 -16.22 19.08
CA THR A 58 4.57 -16.88 18.21
C THR A 58 5.15 -16.99 16.80
N ALA A 59 5.17 -18.20 16.22
CA ALA A 59 5.90 -18.44 14.97
C ALA A 59 5.41 -17.64 13.76
N ALA A 60 4.11 -17.33 13.69
CA ALA A 60 3.53 -16.54 12.61
C ALA A 60 2.17 -15.94 12.98
N GLY A 61 1.75 -14.93 12.24
CA GLY A 61 0.44 -14.29 12.35
C GLY A 61 0.10 -13.40 11.16
N SER A 62 -1.05 -12.73 11.25
CA SER A 62 -1.56 -11.80 10.24
C SER A 62 -2.07 -10.52 10.89
N GLY A 63 -1.96 -9.40 10.18
CA GLY A 63 -2.30 -8.09 10.72
C GLY A 63 -1.30 -7.62 11.76
N ASN A 64 -1.78 -6.86 12.75
CA ASN A 64 -0.96 -6.26 13.81
C ASN A 64 -0.24 -7.31 14.64
N ILE A 65 0.94 -6.95 15.15
CA ILE A 65 1.67 -7.75 16.13
C ILE A 65 1.25 -7.28 17.53
N ASN A 66 0.91 -8.23 18.38
CA ASN A 66 0.73 -8.06 19.82
C ASN A 66 1.09 -9.40 20.47
N ASP A 67 2.38 -9.70 20.48
CA ASP A 67 2.90 -11.03 20.76
C ASP A 67 3.65 -11.06 22.10
N PRO A 68 3.20 -11.89 23.06
CA PRO A 68 3.98 -12.20 24.25
C PRO A 68 5.23 -12.99 23.89
N VAL A 69 6.39 -12.53 24.36
CA VAL A 69 7.69 -13.13 24.09
C VAL A 69 8.46 -13.42 25.37
N VAL A 70 9.41 -14.34 25.26
CA VAL A 70 10.45 -14.56 26.27
C VAL A 70 11.77 -14.09 25.68
N LEU A 71 12.49 -13.27 26.43
CA LEU A 71 13.79 -12.73 26.04
C LEU A 71 14.81 -13.04 27.16
N PRO A 72 15.52 -14.18 27.07
CA PRO A 72 16.65 -14.45 27.96
C PRO A 72 17.71 -13.35 27.88
N ALA A 73 18.60 -13.29 28.87
CA ALA A 73 19.76 -12.39 28.83
C ALA A 73 20.60 -12.65 27.58
N GLY A 74 20.80 -11.63 26.75
CA GLY A 74 21.45 -11.72 25.44
C GLY A 74 20.61 -12.37 24.32
N GLY A 75 19.38 -12.80 24.62
CA GLY A 75 18.44 -13.39 23.67
C GLY A 75 17.67 -12.34 22.85
N SER A 76 17.10 -12.78 21.73
CA SER A 76 16.29 -11.93 20.86
C SER A 76 15.18 -12.69 20.16
N VAL A 77 14.24 -11.95 19.60
CA VAL A 77 13.24 -12.41 18.64
C VAL A 77 13.24 -11.47 17.44
N THR A 78 13.08 -12.02 16.25
CA THR A 78 13.04 -11.27 15.00
C THR A 78 11.76 -11.60 14.24
N TYR A 79 10.98 -10.58 13.93
CA TYR A 79 9.82 -10.66 13.05
C TYR A 79 10.18 -10.26 11.63
N THR A 80 9.68 -11.02 10.67
CA THR A 80 9.66 -10.66 9.25
C THR A 80 8.22 -10.48 8.83
N ALA A 81 7.82 -9.23 8.55
CA ALA A 81 6.45 -8.87 8.20
C ALA A 81 6.37 -8.42 6.73
N SER A 82 5.70 -9.22 5.90
CA SER A 82 5.44 -8.91 4.49
C SER A 82 4.07 -8.24 4.33
N CYS A 83 4.06 -7.05 3.76
CA CYS A 83 2.90 -6.17 3.70
C CYS A 83 2.62 -5.70 2.27
N ALA A 84 1.38 -5.83 1.81
CA ALA A 84 0.91 -5.17 0.60
C ALA A 84 0.52 -3.72 0.90
N ILE A 85 0.91 -2.78 0.04
CA ILE A 85 0.61 -1.35 0.17
C ILE A 85 -0.62 -1.03 -0.69
N ALA A 86 -1.63 -0.39 -0.11
CA ALA A 86 -2.80 0.06 -0.87
C ALA A 86 -2.38 0.96 -2.05
N ALA A 87 -2.93 0.71 -3.24
CA ALA A 87 -2.63 1.50 -4.45
C ALA A 87 -3.03 2.99 -4.34
N SER A 88 -3.92 3.32 -3.41
CA SER A 88 -4.35 4.68 -3.09
C SER A 88 -3.50 5.39 -2.04
N ALA A 89 -2.48 4.73 -1.49
CA ALA A 89 -1.66 5.32 -0.42
C ALA A 89 -0.86 6.54 -0.93
N THR A 90 -0.73 7.56 -0.10
CA THR A 90 -0.02 8.80 -0.42
C THR A 90 0.76 9.31 0.79
N GLY A 91 1.75 10.17 0.57
CA GLY A 91 2.50 10.81 1.65
C GLY A 91 3.61 9.92 2.20
N THR A 92 3.70 9.81 3.52
CA THR A 92 4.75 9.04 4.21
C THR A 92 4.15 7.79 4.86
N LEU A 93 4.79 6.65 4.65
CA LEU A 93 4.48 5.41 5.33
C LEU A 93 5.39 5.29 6.56
N ALA A 94 4.87 5.67 7.73
CA ALA A 94 5.59 5.55 8.99
C ALA A 94 5.03 4.37 9.80
N ASN A 95 5.89 3.42 10.18
CA ASN A 95 5.50 2.27 10.97
C ASN A 95 6.34 2.17 12.25
N THR A 96 5.69 1.94 13.40
CA THR A 96 6.34 1.93 14.72
C THR A 96 6.11 0.61 15.43
N ALA A 97 7.21 -0.03 15.84
CA ALA A 97 7.18 -1.19 16.72
C ALA A 97 7.65 -0.79 18.13
N THR A 98 7.05 -1.41 19.15
CA THR A 98 7.43 -1.25 20.55
C THR A 98 7.69 -2.60 21.21
N VAL A 99 8.47 -2.57 22.28
CA VAL A 99 8.60 -3.70 23.23
C VAL A 99 8.32 -3.18 24.62
N SER A 100 7.57 -3.93 25.42
CA SER A 100 7.28 -3.60 26.81
C SER A 100 7.49 -4.80 27.72
N SER A 101 7.78 -4.57 28.99
CA SER A 101 7.86 -5.61 30.02
C SER A 101 7.51 -5.03 31.38
N THR A 102 7.20 -5.89 32.36
CA THR A 102 7.00 -5.48 33.76
C THR A 102 8.31 -5.28 34.50
N ASP A 103 9.40 -5.83 33.97
CA ASP A 103 10.72 -5.72 34.57
C ASP A 103 11.30 -4.32 34.29
N PRO A 104 11.98 -3.69 35.27
CA PRO A 104 12.56 -2.36 35.07
C PRO A 104 13.61 -2.35 33.96
N ASP A 105 13.39 -1.51 32.96
CA ASP A 105 14.36 -1.26 31.90
C ASP A 105 15.22 -0.03 32.23
N PRO A 106 16.56 -0.15 32.34
CA PRO A 106 17.44 0.98 32.59
C PRO A 106 17.54 1.97 31.41
N ASN A 107 17.10 1.59 30.20
CA ASN A 107 17.11 2.43 29.01
C ASN A 107 15.79 2.36 28.22
N PRO A 108 14.67 2.85 28.78
CA PRO A 108 13.36 2.74 28.15
C PRO A 108 13.26 3.49 26.81
N GLY A 109 14.20 4.39 26.50
CA GLY A 109 14.24 5.13 25.23
C GLY A 109 14.49 4.24 24.01
N ASN A 110 15.01 3.02 24.19
CA ASN A 110 15.23 2.07 23.10
C ASN A 110 14.09 1.05 22.91
N ASN A 111 12.95 1.25 23.59
CA ASN A 111 11.78 0.37 23.54
C ASN A 111 10.77 0.73 22.44
N SER A 112 11.13 1.67 21.57
CA SER A 112 10.37 2.04 20.39
C SER A 112 11.30 2.22 19.20
N ALA A 113 10.87 1.79 18.02
CA ALA A 113 11.57 2.03 16.77
C ALA A 113 10.55 2.34 15.66
N THR A 114 10.80 3.42 14.93
CA THR A 114 9.99 3.86 13.79
C THR A 114 10.82 3.79 12.53
N ASP A 115 10.23 3.21 11.48
CA ASP A 115 10.74 3.22 10.11
C ASP A 115 9.82 4.08 9.25
N SER A 116 10.36 4.82 8.29
CA SER A 116 9.58 5.81 7.53
C SER A 116 10.01 5.95 6.09
N ASP A 117 9.06 5.72 5.19
CA ASP A 117 9.27 5.77 3.75
C ASP A 117 8.47 6.88 3.10
N THR A 118 9.08 7.55 2.12
CA THR A 118 8.34 8.43 1.22
C THR A 118 7.61 7.58 0.17
N LEU A 119 6.29 7.68 0.10
CA LEU A 119 5.54 7.01 -0.96
C LEU A 119 5.70 7.75 -2.28
N THR A 120 6.02 7.00 -3.33
CA THR A 120 6.24 7.52 -4.69
C THR A 120 5.23 6.86 -5.66
N PRO A 121 4.00 7.40 -5.78
CA PRO A 121 2.98 6.86 -6.67
C PRO A 121 3.45 6.77 -8.12
N GLN A 122 3.18 5.65 -8.77
CA GLN A 122 3.49 5.41 -10.18
C GLN A 122 2.23 4.90 -10.90
N ALA A 123 1.72 5.70 -11.82
CA ALA A 123 0.63 5.35 -12.71
C ALA A 123 1.16 5.18 -14.14
N ASP A 124 0.53 4.30 -14.91
CA ASP A 124 0.79 4.10 -16.34
C ASP A 124 -0.53 4.22 -17.08
N VAL A 125 -0.90 5.47 -17.40
CA VAL A 125 -2.19 5.78 -18.02
C VAL A 125 -2.10 5.70 -19.53
N SER A 126 -3.08 5.05 -20.15
CA SER A 126 -3.22 4.94 -21.59
C SER A 126 -4.66 5.21 -22.03
N ILE A 127 -4.83 5.59 -23.29
CA ILE A 127 -6.14 5.82 -23.89
C ILE A 127 -6.17 5.25 -25.31
N THR A 128 -7.28 4.60 -25.65
CA THR A 128 -7.58 4.15 -27.01
C THR A 128 -8.93 4.68 -27.44
N LYS A 129 -9.10 4.92 -28.74
CA LYS A 129 -10.37 5.33 -29.35
C LYS A 129 -10.55 4.59 -30.66
N THR A 130 -11.70 3.98 -30.84
CA THR A 130 -12.05 3.28 -32.09
C THR A 130 -13.56 3.26 -32.30
N ASP A 131 -14.01 3.30 -33.53
CA ASP A 131 -15.38 2.99 -33.95
C ASP A 131 -15.49 1.63 -34.65
N GLY A 132 -14.38 0.91 -34.76
CA GLY A 132 -14.31 -0.41 -35.39
C GLY A 132 -14.50 -0.41 -36.92
N VAL A 133 -14.60 0.75 -37.57
CA VAL A 133 -14.89 0.85 -39.01
C VAL A 133 -13.94 1.82 -39.72
N ALA A 134 -13.65 1.56 -40.99
CA ALA A 134 -12.79 2.44 -41.80
C ALA A 134 -13.54 3.58 -42.48
N THR A 135 -14.85 3.43 -42.64
CA THR A 135 -15.71 4.38 -43.37
C THR A 135 -17.06 4.51 -42.70
N VAL A 136 -17.56 5.73 -42.64
CA VAL A 136 -18.92 6.05 -42.17
C VAL A 136 -19.67 6.79 -43.27
N VAL A 137 -20.98 6.54 -43.40
CA VAL A 137 -21.82 7.20 -44.39
C VAL A 137 -22.29 8.55 -43.85
N ALA A 138 -22.18 9.60 -44.65
CA ALA A 138 -22.65 10.94 -44.28
C ALA A 138 -24.15 10.92 -43.94
N GLY A 139 -24.52 11.56 -42.83
CA GLY A 139 -25.88 11.54 -42.27
C GLY A 139 -26.23 10.28 -41.47
N GLY A 140 -25.35 9.28 -41.43
CA GLY A 140 -25.47 8.12 -40.55
C GLY A 140 -25.00 8.39 -39.13
N SER A 141 -25.01 7.34 -38.30
CA SER A 141 -24.45 7.36 -36.95
C SER A 141 -23.31 6.34 -36.82
N THR A 142 -22.38 6.62 -35.93
CA THR A 142 -21.30 5.70 -35.53
C THR A 142 -21.11 5.81 -34.01
N THR A 143 -20.51 4.81 -33.40
CA THR A 143 -20.22 4.79 -31.96
C THR A 143 -18.71 4.68 -31.77
N TYR A 144 -18.12 5.67 -31.12
CA TYR A 144 -16.74 5.60 -30.67
C TYR A 144 -16.69 4.95 -29.29
N THR A 145 -15.89 3.91 -29.15
CA THR A 145 -15.46 3.37 -27.87
C THR A 145 -14.14 4.02 -27.49
N ILE A 146 -14.14 4.74 -26.38
CA ILE A 146 -12.94 5.33 -25.78
C ILE A 146 -12.65 4.54 -24.50
N THR A 147 -11.44 4.01 -24.39
CA THR A 147 -11.01 3.24 -23.22
C THR A 147 -9.78 3.88 -22.64
N ALA A 148 -9.94 4.51 -21.47
CA ALA A 148 -8.84 4.91 -20.61
C ALA A 148 -8.47 3.74 -19.68
N SER A 149 -7.19 3.57 -19.39
CA SER A 149 -6.68 2.48 -18.56
C SER A 149 -5.48 2.94 -17.73
N ASN A 150 -5.29 2.34 -16.56
CA ASN A 150 -4.09 2.52 -15.75
C ASN A 150 -3.46 1.15 -15.50
N ALA A 151 -2.31 0.89 -16.10
CA ALA A 151 -1.53 -0.34 -15.93
C ALA A 151 -0.48 -0.21 -14.81
N GLY A 152 -0.35 0.96 -14.20
CA GLY A 152 0.58 1.22 -13.12
C GLY A 152 0.12 0.60 -11.80
N PRO A 153 1.04 0.34 -10.86
CA PRO A 153 0.70 -0.22 -9.57
C PRO A 153 -0.10 0.75 -8.69
N SER A 154 0.10 2.06 -8.84
CA SER A 154 -0.60 3.07 -8.04
C SER A 154 -1.83 3.60 -8.77
N ASN A 155 -2.82 4.05 -7.99
CA ASN A 155 -3.97 4.75 -8.53
C ASN A 155 -3.56 6.09 -9.17
N ALA A 156 -4.32 6.56 -10.15
CA ALA A 156 -4.11 7.82 -10.87
C ALA A 156 -5.24 8.83 -10.59
N PRO A 157 -5.44 9.26 -9.33
CA PRO A 157 -6.55 10.16 -8.99
C PRO A 157 -6.42 11.51 -9.70
N GLY A 158 -7.56 12.08 -10.10
CA GLY A 158 -7.61 13.37 -10.80
C GLY A 158 -7.23 13.27 -12.27
N SER A 159 -7.37 12.08 -12.87
CA SER A 159 -7.24 11.92 -14.31
C SER A 159 -8.44 12.57 -15.01
N THR A 160 -8.30 12.88 -16.29
CA THR A 160 -9.41 13.45 -17.07
C THR A 160 -9.39 12.85 -18.46
N VAL A 161 -10.51 12.27 -18.85
CA VAL A 161 -10.76 11.85 -20.24
C VAL A 161 -11.34 13.04 -20.97
N ALA A 162 -10.70 13.44 -22.08
CA ALA A 162 -11.17 14.54 -22.90
C ALA A 162 -11.22 14.15 -24.38
N ASP A 163 -12.28 14.57 -25.06
CA ASP A 163 -12.47 14.36 -26.50
C ASP A 163 -13.23 15.55 -27.09
N THR A 164 -12.59 16.25 -28.02
CA THR A 164 -13.21 17.34 -28.76
C THR A 164 -13.72 16.79 -30.09
N PHE A 165 -15.04 16.66 -30.21
CA PHE A 165 -15.64 16.18 -31.43
C PHE A 165 -15.64 17.29 -32.50
N PRO A 166 -15.40 16.95 -33.78
CA PRO A 166 -15.61 17.87 -34.88
C PRO A 166 -17.03 18.44 -34.88
N ALA A 167 -17.18 19.71 -35.25
CA ALA A 167 -18.48 20.39 -35.28
C ALA A 167 -19.52 19.75 -36.24
N SER A 168 -19.06 18.90 -37.17
CA SER A 168 -19.92 18.11 -38.05
C SER A 168 -20.59 16.92 -37.36
N LEU A 169 -20.24 16.61 -36.10
CA LEU A 169 -20.83 15.55 -35.30
C LEU A 169 -21.74 16.12 -34.23
N THR A 170 -22.88 15.47 -34.03
CA THR A 170 -23.72 15.63 -32.85
C THR A 170 -23.56 14.37 -32.00
N CYS A 171 -22.95 14.50 -30.82
CA CYS A 171 -22.60 13.35 -29.99
C CYS A 171 -23.37 13.36 -28.67
N THR A 172 -23.75 12.17 -28.22
CA THR A 172 -24.09 11.87 -26.83
C THR A 172 -23.14 10.79 -26.35
N TRP A 173 -22.79 10.81 -25.07
CA TRP A 173 -21.83 9.87 -24.51
C TRP A 173 -22.25 9.44 -23.11
N THR A 174 -21.76 8.26 -22.72
CA THR A 174 -21.90 7.66 -21.40
C THR A 174 -20.56 7.05 -21.03
N CYS A 175 -20.23 7.07 -19.75
CA CYS A 175 -19.02 6.45 -19.24
C CYS A 175 -19.35 5.41 -18.16
N VAL A 176 -18.58 4.32 -18.15
CA VAL A 176 -18.72 3.23 -17.19
C VAL A 176 -17.33 2.84 -16.71
N GLY A 177 -17.15 2.85 -15.39
CA GLY A 177 -15.94 2.38 -14.74
C GLY A 177 -15.84 0.86 -14.69
N ALA A 178 -14.63 0.32 -14.84
CA ALA A 178 -14.31 -1.09 -14.67
C ALA A 178 -12.99 -1.26 -13.90
N GLY A 179 -12.77 -2.42 -13.28
CA GLY A 179 -11.51 -2.71 -12.59
C GLY A 179 -11.16 -1.76 -11.44
N GLY A 180 -12.17 -1.16 -10.79
CA GLY A 180 -11.99 -0.16 -9.74
C GLY A 180 -11.94 1.29 -10.23
N GLY A 181 -11.91 1.52 -11.56
CA GLY A 181 -12.12 2.84 -12.14
C GLY A 181 -13.52 3.37 -11.83
N LEU A 182 -13.62 4.67 -11.56
CA LEU A 182 -14.89 5.35 -11.31
C LEU A 182 -15.26 6.13 -12.56
N CYS A 183 -16.39 5.80 -13.14
CA CYS A 183 -16.96 6.59 -14.23
C CYS A 183 -18.44 6.27 -14.36
N THR A 184 -19.28 7.28 -14.17
CA THR A 184 -20.75 7.14 -14.30
C THR A 184 -21.36 8.35 -15.01
N ALA A 185 -20.53 9.23 -15.57
CA ALA A 185 -20.98 10.44 -16.22
C ALA A 185 -21.64 10.14 -17.57
N ALA A 186 -22.53 11.04 -17.99
CA ALA A 186 -23.14 11.03 -19.30
C ALA A 186 -23.35 12.47 -19.75
N GLY A 187 -23.33 12.70 -21.05
CA GLY A 187 -23.41 14.05 -21.60
C GLY A 187 -23.67 14.10 -23.10
N ALA A 188 -23.65 15.32 -23.62
CA ALA A 188 -23.74 15.61 -25.04
C ALA A 188 -22.63 16.59 -25.45
N GLY A 189 -22.21 16.52 -26.71
CA GLY A 189 -21.06 17.27 -27.21
C GLY A 189 -19.73 16.69 -26.75
N ASN A 190 -18.73 17.55 -26.56
CA ASN A 190 -17.37 17.17 -26.16
C ASN A 190 -17.35 16.42 -24.82
N ILE A 191 -16.37 15.54 -24.65
CA ILE A 191 -16.09 14.89 -23.38
C ILE A 191 -15.04 15.72 -22.64
N ILE A 192 -15.33 16.05 -21.37
CA ILE A 192 -14.39 16.53 -20.37
C ILE A 192 -14.83 15.88 -19.06
N ASP A 193 -14.35 14.67 -18.81
CA ASP A 193 -14.81 13.82 -17.72
C ASP A 193 -13.66 13.54 -16.74
N PRO A 194 -13.70 14.12 -15.52
CA PRO A 194 -12.79 13.76 -14.45
C PRO A 194 -13.04 12.32 -13.98
N VAL A 195 -12.01 11.48 -14.01
CA VAL A 195 -12.06 10.05 -13.66
C VAL A 195 -11.03 9.65 -12.60
#